data_AF-A0A818NF47-F1
#
_entry.id   AF-A0A818NF47-F1
#
_cell.length_a   1.000
_cell.length_b   1.000
_cell.length_c   1.000
_cell.angle_alpha   90.00
_cell.angle_beta   90.00
_cell.angle_gamma   90.00
#
_symmetry.space_group_name_H-M   'P 1'
#
loop_
_entity.id
_entity.type
_entity.pdbx_description
1 polymer ?
#
loop_
_entity_poly.entity_id
_entity_poly.type
_entity_poly.pdbx_seq_one_letter_code
_entity_poly.pdbx_strand_id
1 'polypeptide(L)'
;MLEVEITQQRSIHTTKWEIILGMSLYQVIKLLKQNDDQIKSVVLVYNDKDPLSADYTLNLSNDSILLHFDSITQRLKLIELYDLKKVKLKYFGNCFNSPQIVPTIENINEIFGPTRPGDYNRESQSFLMHFPGLTFFFNQIGPQVETKPMNGRTLKSSNDKPGSLEETAEAIRSRGGQCIPVCVNHENESEIEALFERITKEQDGRLDILVNNAYKGVERLLMTSGKPFWEVEPDMFDEINNVGLRNHYYCAVYAARLMVPRKQGLIVFISSPGGLRYLFNVAYGVGKAACDRMASDTAVELRKHNVASISLWPAGVGTDTIQASEYNAGFLKMLQKFDKPESAEYAGLIIAHLAQNPSLMQYSGKIVTTADYGATYSIPDIDGQYPTNIRSFSFLIKQVPSLSWLSGWIPGFLKVPYWLWHQASNKF
;
A
#
# COMPACT_ATOMS: atom_id res chain seq x y z
N MET A 1 0.56 31.12 25.70
CA MET A 1 0.40 29.98 24.79
C MET A 1 0.29 30.55 23.39
N LEU A 2 1.23 30.17 22.54
CA LEU A 2 1.24 30.59 21.15
C LEU A 2 0.09 29.92 20.38
N GLU A 3 -0.55 30.70 19.50
CA GLU A 3 -1.53 30.19 18.54
C GLU A 3 -0.88 30.15 17.16
N VAL A 4 -0.73 28.94 16.62
CA VAL A 4 0.07 28.65 15.44
C VAL A 4 -0.79 27.97 14.38
N GLU A 5 -0.77 28.51 13.17
CA GLU A 5 -1.37 27.89 12.00
C GLU A 5 -0.33 27.09 11.24
N ILE A 6 -0.68 25.84 10.94
CA ILE A 6 0.15 24.90 10.22
C ILE A 6 -0.22 24.97 8.74
N THR A 7 0.77 25.20 7.88
CA THR A 7 0.64 24.98 6.44
C THR A 7 1.48 23.77 6.07
N GLN A 8 0.80 22.66 5.75
CA GLN A 8 1.43 21.36 5.54
C GLN A 8 2.55 21.46 4.48
N GLN A 9 3.69 20.79 4.75
CA GLN A 9 4.88 20.76 3.90
C GLN A 9 5.53 22.13 3.62
N ARG A 10 5.12 23.19 4.32
CA ARG A 10 5.60 24.55 4.05
C ARG A 10 6.07 25.30 5.30
N SER A 11 5.20 25.53 6.26
CA SER A 11 5.48 26.49 7.35
C SER A 11 4.59 26.32 8.56
N ILE A 12 5.03 26.94 9.66
CA ILE A 12 4.17 27.32 10.78
C ILE A 12 4.13 28.85 10.86
N HIS A 13 2.96 29.42 11.14
CA HIS A 13 2.83 30.88 11.20
C HIS A 13 1.84 31.35 12.26
N THR A 14 1.98 32.61 12.62
CA THR A 14 1.04 33.38 13.42
C THR A 14 0.57 34.57 12.59
N THR A 15 -0.24 35.45 13.18
CA THR A 15 -0.59 36.72 12.55
C THR A 15 0.59 37.69 12.39
N LYS A 16 1.69 37.47 13.12
CA LYS A 16 2.86 38.38 13.12
C LYS A 16 4.06 37.86 12.34
N TRP A 17 4.22 36.54 12.25
CA TRP A 17 5.42 35.93 11.69
C TRP A 17 5.15 34.54 11.09
N GLU A 18 6.01 34.10 10.19
CA GLU A 18 5.98 32.78 9.55
C GLU A 18 7.39 32.17 9.55
N ILE A 19 7.49 30.92 9.99
CA ILE A 19 8.71 30.10 9.89
C ILE A 19 8.48 29.06 8.80
N ILE A 20 9.26 29.15 7.74
CA ILE A 20 9.15 28.33 6.53
C ILE A 20 10.29 27.31 6.47
N LEU A 21 9.96 26.08 6.07
CA LEU A 21 10.94 25.07 5.75
C LEU A 21 11.95 25.59 4.72
N GLY A 22 13.22 25.28 4.93
CA GLY A 22 14.34 25.77 4.13
C GLY A 22 14.88 27.15 4.54
N MET A 23 14.23 27.89 5.46
CA MET A 23 14.81 29.11 6.03
C MET A 23 16.15 28.81 6.71
N SER A 24 17.13 29.71 6.57
CA SER A 24 18.41 29.54 7.26
C SER A 24 18.27 29.78 8.76
N LEU A 25 19.14 29.15 9.55
CA LEU A 25 19.22 29.36 11.00
C LEU A 25 19.30 30.85 11.36
N TYR A 26 20.08 31.62 10.59
CA TYR A 26 20.16 33.08 10.75
C TYR A 26 18.81 33.78 10.55
N GLN A 27 18.06 33.44 9.49
CA GLN A 27 16.75 34.05 9.22
C GLN A 27 15.77 33.76 10.35
N VAL A 28 15.75 32.52 10.85
CA VAL A 28 14.88 32.15 11.96
C VAL A 28 15.29 32.88 13.24
N ILE A 29 16.58 32.88 13.62
CA ILE A 29 17.04 33.62 14.81
C ILE A 29 16.69 35.11 14.71
N LYS A 30 16.87 35.72 13.54
CA LYS A 30 16.50 37.13 13.32
C LYS A 30 15.01 37.36 13.52
N LEU A 31 14.16 36.49 12.97
CA LEU A 31 12.71 36.54 13.14
C LEU A 31 12.31 36.40 14.61
N LEU A 32 12.90 35.43 15.33
CA LEU A 32 12.63 35.21 16.75
C LEU A 32 13.02 36.43 17.60
N LYS A 33 14.18 37.04 17.32
CA LYS A 33 14.62 38.28 17.97
C LYS A 33 13.71 39.47 17.72
N GLN A 34 13.04 39.52 16.56
CA GLN A 34 12.09 40.59 16.23
C GLN A 34 10.71 40.39 16.87
N ASN A 35 10.44 39.22 17.45
CA ASN A 35 9.16 38.84 18.05
C ASN A 35 9.36 38.31 19.49
N ASP A 36 10.29 38.92 20.23
CA ASP A 36 10.64 38.58 21.62
C ASP A 36 9.52 38.93 22.63
N ASP A 37 8.54 39.72 22.21
CA ASP A 37 7.29 39.97 22.93
C ASP A 37 6.42 38.69 23.04
N GLN A 38 6.43 37.86 22.00
CA GLN A 38 5.67 36.62 21.91
C GLN A 38 6.47 35.38 22.29
N ILE A 39 7.76 35.33 21.93
CA ILE A 39 8.60 34.13 22.07
C ILE A 39 9.66 34.37 23.14
N LYS A 40 9.44 33.82 24.34
CA LYS A 40 10.22 34.19 25.53
C LYS A 40 11.31 33.20 25.93
N SER A 41 11.26 31.96 25.48
CA SER A 41 12.25 30.94 25.85
C SER A 41 12.72 30.20 24.61
N VAL A 42 13.95 30.49 24.21
CA VAL A 42 14.61 29.92 23.05
C VAL A 42 15.94 29.32 23.49
N VAL A 43 16.11 28.03 23.25
CA VAL A 43 17.36 27.31 23.52
C VAL A 43 17.92 26.80 22.20
N LEU A 44 19.14 27.20 21.87
CA LEU A 44 19.89 26.66 20.74
C LEU A 44 20.80 25.54 21.24
N VAL A 45 20.66 24.35 20.67
CA VAL A 45 21.49 23.18 20.96
C VAL A 45 22.31 22.84 19.71
N TYR A 46 23.62 22.66 19.90
CA TYR A 46 24.58 22.29 18.86
C TYR A 46 25.82 21.67 19.51
N ASN A 47 26.66 21.01 18.70
CA ASN A 47 27.96 20.53 19.15
C ASN A 47 29.00 21.66 19.05
N ASP A 48 29.59 22.06 20.17
CA ASP A 48 30.55 23.17 20.25
C ASP A 48 31.94 22.78 19.74
N LYS A 49 32.32 21.51 19.87
CA LYS A 49 33.62 20.96 19.43
C LYS A 49 33.64 20.61 17.96
N ASP A 50 32.52 20.12 17.44
CA ASP A 50 32.35 19.78 16.03
C ASP A 50 30.97 20.24 15.52
N PRO A 51 30.81 21.51 15.13
CA PRO A 51 29.51 22.10 14.81
C PRO A 51 28.77 21.46 13.63
N LEU A 52 29.48 20.73 12.77
CA LEU A 52 28.89 20.10 11.58
C LEU A 52 28.54 18.62 11.79
N SER A 53 28.93 18.04 12.94
CA SER A 53 28.71 16.61 13.24
C SER A 53 27.26 16.25 13.50
N ALA A 54 26.43 17.22 13.87
CA ALA A 54 25.06 17.03 14.29
C ALA A 54 24.21 18.25 13.90
N ASP A 55 22.91 18.01 13.73
CA ASP A 55 21.96 19.07 13.42
C ASP A 55 21.89 20.11 14.53
N TYR A 56 21.63 21.35 14.15
CA TYR A 56 21.31 22.40 15.10
C TYR A 56 19.83 22.30 15.46
N THR A 57 19.50 22.38 16.75
CA THR A 57 18.10 22.44 17.17
C THR A 57 17.81 23.72 17.92
N LEU A 58 16.71 24.37 17.57
CA LEU A 58 16.23 25.57 18.21
C LEU A 58 14.90 25.27 18.88
N ASN A 59 14.92 25.21 20.20
CA ASN A 59 13.79 24.82 21.03
C ASN A 59 13.08 26.06 21.59
N LEU A 60 11.84 26.28 21.17
CA LEU A 60 10.93 27.27 21.72
C LEU A 60 10.18 26.63 22.89
N SER A 61 10.85 26.53 24.03
CA SER A 61 10.47 25.60 25.11
C SER A 61 9.15 25.91 25.82
N ASN A 62 8.72 27.17 25.81
CA ASN A 62 7.42 27.59 26.35
C ASN A 62 6.26 27.30 25.39
N ASP A 63 6.56 27.16 24.10
CA ASP A 63 5.58 27.08 23.02
C ASP A 63 5.62 25.73 22.32
N SER A 64 6.41 24.78 22.85
CA SER A 64 6.34 23.37 22.46
C SER A 64 6.69 23.10 21.00
N ILE A 65 7.56 23.95 20.44
CA ILE A 65 8.05 23.89 19.05
C ILE A 65 9.56 23.66 19.07
N LEU A 66 10.02 22.63 18.39
CA LEU A 66 11.43 22.32 18.18
C LEU A 66 11.74 22.41 16.68
N LEU A 67 12.72 23.23 16.32
CA LEU A 67 13.12 23.48 14.94
C LEU A 67 14.46 22.81 14.68
N HIS A 68 14.53 21.91 13.70
CA HIS A 68 15.74 21.19 13.34
C HIS A 68 16.35 21.73 12.06
N PHE A 69 17.63 22.10 12.12
CA PHE A 69 18.38 22.62 10.99
C PHE A 69 19.48 21.64 10.61
N ASP A 70 19.59 21.38 9.31
CA ASP A 70 20.63 20.54 8.74
C ASP A 70 22.03 21.01 9.16
N SER A 71 22.90 20.09 9.59
CA SER A 71 24.21 20.44 10.15
C SER A 71 25.14 21.17 9.16
N ILE A 72 25.02 20.90 7.86
CA ILE A 72 25.89 21.47 6.83
C ILE A 72 25.27 22.73 6.24
N THR A 73 24.04 22.63 5.74
CA THR A 73 23.37 23.72 5.03
C THR A 73 22.76 24.75 5.98
N GLN A 74 22.59 24.40 7.26
CA GLN A 74 21.96 25.23 8.29
C GLN A 74 20.56 25.70 7.89
N ARG A 75 19.87 24.91 7.07
CA ARG A 75 18.49 25.16 6.64
C ARG A 75 17.51 24.35 7.47
N LEU A 76 16.39 24.98 7.83
CA LEU A 76 15.31 24.34 8.55
C LEU A 76 14.79 23.17 7.73
N LYS A 77 14.91 21.95 8.26
CA LYS A 77 14.46 20.73 7.58
C LYS A 77 13.24 20.09 8.23
N LEU A 78 13.01 20.35 9.50
CA LEU A 78 11.92 19.75 10.26
C LEU A 78 11.43 20.70 11.36
N ILE A 79 10.11 20.80 11.46
CA ILE A 79 9.41 21.44 12.57
C ILE A 79 8.79 20.32 13.40
N GLU A 80 9.12 20.24 14.67
CA GLU A 80 8.59 19.25 15.59
C GLU A 80 7.73 19.93 16.67
N LEU A 81 6.55 19.39 16.90
CA LEU A 81 5.60 19.85 17.90
C LEU A 81 5.51 18.81 19.01
N TYR A 82 5.85 19.19 20.24
CA TYR A 82 5.90 18.28 21.39
C TYR A 82 5.08 18.84 22.56
N ASP A 83 4.49 18.01 23.42
CA ASP A 83 3.62 18.50 24.52
C ASP A 83 2.51 19.45 24.02
N LEU A 84 1.60 18.88 23.22
CA LEU A 84 0.53 19.59 22.49
C LEU A 84 -0.50 20.30 23.40
N LYS A 85 -0.29 20.29 24.73
CA LYS A 85 -1.04 21.10 25.71
C LYS A 85 -0.61 22.57 25.73
N LYS A 86 0.64 22.85 25.36
CA LYS A 86 1.26 24.17 25.50
C LYS A 86 1.24 25.02 24.23
N VAL A 87 0.63 24.51 23.17
CA VAL A 87 0.48 25.20 21.89
C VAL A 87 -0.94 25.04 21.38
N LYS A 88 -1.52 26.13 20.84
CA LYS A 88 -2.81 26.06 20.16
C LYS A 88 -2.58 26.01 18.67
N LEU A 89 -3.14 25.02 18.01
CA LEU A 89 -2.85 24.67 16.64
C LEU A 89 -4.08 24.89 15.76
N LYS A 90 -3.84 25.49 14.60
CA LYS A 90 -4.81 25.71 13.54
C LYS A 90 -4.41 24.99 12.27
N TYR A 91 -5.42 24.57 11.52
CA TYR A 91 -5.29 24.05 10.17
C TYR A 91 -6.47 24.55 9.33
N PHE A 92 -6.19 25.16 8.17
CA PHE A 92 -7.18 25.87 7.35
C PHE A 92 -8.06 26.84 8.16
N GLY A 93 -7.43 27.66 9.01
CA GLY A 93 -8.11 28.62 9.90
C GLY A 93 -8.85 28.03 11.11
N ASN A 94 -9.04 26.70 11.18
CA ASN A 94 -9.78 26.04 12.26
C ASN A 94 -8.84 25.57 13.37
N CYS A 95 -9.18 25.90 14.62
CA CYS A 95 -8.45 25.36 15.77
C CYS A 95 -8.84 23.92 16.01
N PHE A 96 -7.86 23.02 16.16
CA PHE A 96 -8.14 21.60 16.39
C PHE A 96 -7.68 21.08 17.75
N ASN A 97 -7.09 21.94 18.58
CA ASN A 97 -6.82 21.64 19.98
C ASN A 97 -7.05 22.84 20.90
N SER A 98 -6.98 22.56 22.20
CA SER A 98 -6.99 23.56 23.26
C SER A 98 -6.15 23.06 24.45
N PRO A 99 -5.86 23.90 25.47
CA PRO A 99 -5.19 23.45 26.68
C PRO A 99 -5.94 22.32 27.42
N GLN A 100 -7.26 22.26 27.25
CA GLN A 100 -8.14 21.27 27.86
C GLN A 100 -8.31 20.03 26.97
N ILE A 101 -8.22 20.19 25.65
CA ILE A 101 -8.42 19.14 24.65
C ILE A 101 -7.13 18.98 23.86
N VAL A 102 -6.32 18.01 24.31
CA VAL A 102 -5.08 17.62 23.63
C VAL A 102 -5.46 16.75 22.43
N PRO A 103 -4.93 17.03 21.23
CA PRO A 103 -5.29 16.24 20.07
C PRO A 103 -4.70 14.83 20.24
N THR A 104 -5.49 13.81 19.95
CA THR A 104 -5.01 12.42 19.92
C THR A 104 -4.35 12.09 18.59
N ILE A 105 -3.73 10.91 18.48
CA ILE A 105 -3.17 10.38 17.23
C ILE A 105 -4.27 10.33 16.16
N GLU A 106 -5.47 9.88 16.53
CA GLU A 106 -6.63 9.80 15.65
C GLU A 106 -7.05 11.20 15.16
N ASN A 107 -7.10 12.18 16.06
CA ASN A 107 -7.45 13.55 15.67
C ASN A 107 -6.42 14.14 14.68
N ILE A 108 -5.12 13.90 14.87
CA ILE A 108 -4.12 14.35 13.90
C ILE A 108 -4.27 13.62 12.56
N ASN A 109 -4.55 12.31 12.56
CA ASN A 109 -4.79 11.54 11.34
C ASN A 109 -6.03 12.01 10.57
N GLU A 110 -7.12 12.40 11.25
CA GLU A 110 -8.32 12.96 10.61
C GLU A 110 -8.03 14.29 9.90
N ILE A 111 -7.10 15.08 10.44
CA ILE A 111 -6.81 16.43 9.95
C ILE A 111 -5.77 16.42 8.82
N PHE A 112 -4.68 15.66 9.00
CA PHE A 112 -3.54 15.65 8.08
C PHE A 112 -3.52 14.42 7.16
N GLY A 113 -4.48 13.51 7.34
CA GLY A 113 -4.55 12.21 6.67
C GLY A 113 -3.62 11.18 7.32
N PRO A 114 -3.95 9.87 7.26
CA PRO A 114 -3.12 8.78 7.81
C PRO A 114 -1.92 8.46 6.90
N THR A 115 -1.33 9.49 6.29
CA THR A 115 -0.44 9.37 5.12
C THR A 115 0.92 8.77 5.45
N ARG A 116 1.31 8.63 6.73
CA ARG A 116 2.56 7.99 7.16
C ARG A 116 2.42 7.30 8.52
N PRO A 117 2.96 6.08 8.70
CA PRO A 117 3.02 5.44 10.01
C PRO A 117 3.91 6.27 10.95
N GLY A 118 3.53 6.38 12.21
CA GLY A 118 4.37 6.98 13.24
C GLY A 118 5.28 5.96 13.92
N ASP A 119 6.39 6.43 14.49
CA ASP A 119 7.38 5.61 15.17
C ASP A 119 7.07 5.53 16.67
N TYR A 120 6.81 4.33 17.18
CA TYR A 120 6.62 4.09 18.61
C TYR A 120 7.94 3.68 19.28
N ASN A 121 8.40 4.47 20.24
CA ASN A 121 9.51 4.09 21.11
C ASN A 121 8.96 3.44 22.38
N ARG A 122 9.24 2.14 22.53
CA ARG A 122 8.80 1.32 23.67
C ARG A 122 9.48 1.70 24.99
N GLU A 123 10.72 2.19 24.95
CA GLU A 123 11.49 2.54 26.15
C GLU A 123 10.98 3.85 26.78
N SER A 124 10.67 4.84 25.94
CA SER A 124 10.16 6.15 26.36
C SER A 124 8.63 6.24 26.39
N GLN A 125 7.92 5.18 25.97
CA GLN A 125 6.46 5.17 25.79
C GLN A 125 5.97 6.38 24.98
N SER A 126 6.72 6.73 23.93
CA SER A 126 6.45 7.90 23.10
C SER A 126 6.15 7.51 21.66
N PHE A 127 5.34 8.29 20.97
CA PHE A 127 4.99 8.10 19.57
C PHE A 127 5.31 9.35 18.76
N LEU A 128 5.97 9.18 17.62
CA LEU A 128 6.30 10.25 16.69
C LEU A 128 5.48 10.09 15.42
N MET A 129 4.66 11.06 15.06
CA MET A 129 3.93 11.05 13.80
C MET A 129 4.61 11.98 12.79
N HIS A 130 5.11 11.42 11.71
CA HIS A 130 5.91 12.14 10.72
C HIS A 130 5.10 12.57 9.51
N PHE A 131 5.16 13.85 9.18
CA PHE A 131 4.70 14.45 7.93
C PHE A 131 5.91 15.11 7.23
N PRO A 132 5.86 15.37 5.91
CA PRO A 132 6.94 16.09 5.24
C PRO A 132 7.20 17.44 5.91
N GLY A 133 8.37 17.56 6.57
CA GLY A 133 8.81 18.76 7.28
C GLY A 133 8.07 19.10 8.58
N LEU A 134 7.15 18.25 9.06
CA LEU A 134 6.42 18.44 10.30
C LEU A 134 6.35 17.14 11.09
N THR A 135 6.57 17.15 12.40
CA THR A 135 6.41 15.96 13.26
C THR A 135 5.63 16.30 14.51
N PHE A 136 4.69 15.42 14.89
CA PHE A 136 3.99 15.50 16.17
C PHE A 136 4.55 14.47 17.14
N PHE A 137 4.91 14.91 18.33
CA PHE A 137 5.46 14.06 19.38
C PHE A 137 4.45 13.89 20.51
N PHE A 138 4.13 12.64 20.82
CA PHE A 138 3.17 12.24 21.83
C PHE A 138 3.88 11.48 22.96
N ASN A 139 3.74 11.95 24.19
CA ASN A 139 4.36 11.37 25.39
C ASN A 139 3.42 10.43 26.15
N GLN A 140 4.00 9.46 26.88
CA GLN A 140 3.31 8.63 27.87
C GLN A 140 2.07 7.91 27.34
N ILE A 141 2.18 7.32 26.15
CA ILE A 141 1.08 6.52 25.62
C ILE A 141 1.25 5.10 26.12
N GLY A 142 0.24 4.60 26.84
CA GLY A 142 0.27 3.28 27.47
C GLY A 142 0.56 2.15 26.46
N PRO A 143 0.83 0.92 26.93
CA PRO A 143 1.15 -0.24 26.08
C PRO A 143 0.03 -0.66 25.10
N GLN A 144 -1.05 0.12 25.03
CA GLN A 144 -2.19 0.02 24.13
C GLN A 144 -2.02 0.83 22.84
N VAL A 145 -0.92 1.57 22.64
CA VAL A 145 -0.52 1.99 21.28
C VAL A 145 0.11 0.79 20.60
N GLU A 146 -0.73 -0.19 20.28
CA GLU A 146 -0.45 -0.96 19.10
C GLU A 146 -0.32 0.06 17.97
N THR A 147 0.86 0.13 17.37
CA THR A 147 0.96 0.46 15.95
C THR A 147 0.06 -0.56 15.26
N LYS A 148 -1.26 -0.31 15.23
CA LYS A 148 -2.20 -1.08 14.43
C LYS A 148 -1.64 -0.89 13.03
N PRO A 149 -1.06 -1.92 12.37
CA PRO A 149 -0.68 -1.79 10.98
C PRO A 149 -1.99 -1.47 10.27
N MET A 150 -2.20 -0.19 9.96
CA MET A 150 -3.58 0.27 9.85
C MET A 150 -4.27 -0.41 8.68
N ASN A 151 -3.53 -1.00 7.72
CA ASN A 151 -4.09 -1.72 6.60
C ASN A 151 -3.28 -2.96 6.13
N GLY A 152 -3.00 -3.90 7.05
CA GLY A 152 -2.50 -5.25 6.75
C GLY A 152 -3.09 -6.32 7.68
N ARG A 153 -2.90 -7.62 7.38
CA ARG A 153 -3.21 -8.69 8.35
C ARG A 153 -2.31 -8.51 9.56
N THR A 154 -2.90 -8.44 10.75
CA THR A 154 -2.15 -8.41 12.01
C THR A 154 -1.44 -9.75 12.21
N LEU A 155 -0.38 -9.75 13.02
CA LEU A 155 0.33 -10.99 13.35
C LEU A 155 -0.62 -11.98 14.03
N LYS A 156 -1.35 -11.51 15.04
CA LYS A 156 -2.38 -12.25 15.79
C LYS A 156 -3.78 -11.90 15.33
N SER A 157 -4.75 -12.77 15.60
CA SER A 157 -6.16 -12.48 15.35
C SER A 157 -6.64 -11.30 16.21
N SER A 158 -7.55 -10.51 15.64
CA SER A 158 -8.22 -9.41 16.34
C SER A 158 -9.71 -9.47 16.02
N ASN A 159 -10.56 -9.00 16.93
CA ASN A 159 -12.01 -9.02 16.72
C ASN A 159 -12.48 -8.10 15.57
N ASP A 160 -11.63 -7.16 15.13
CA ASP A 160 -11.99 -6.11 14.17
C ASP A 160 -11.75 -6.51 12.70
N LYS A 161 -10.94 -7.54 12.42
CA LYS A 161 -10.60 -7.96 11.04
C LYS A 161 -10.53 -9.49 10.91
N PRO A 162 -11.20 -10.11 9.92
CA PRO A 162 -11.09 -11.55 9.71
C PRO A 162 -9.70 -11.95 9.17
N GLY A 163 -9.10 -12.96 9.79
CA GLY A 163 -7.83 -13.56 9.38
C GLY A 163 -6.58 -12.86 9.94
N SER A 164 -5.58 -13.65 10.32
CA SER A 164 -4.24 -13.19 10.75
C SER A 164 -3.09 -13.93 10.05
N LEU A 165 -1.87 -13.40 10.18
CA LEU A 165 -0.68 -14.09 9.66
C LEU A 165 -0.44 -15.40 10.40
N GLU A 166 -0.67 -15.46 11.72
CA GLU A 166 -0.53 -16.68 12.51
C GLU A 166 -1.57 -17.75 12.13
N GLU A 167 -2.85 -17.38 11.95
CA GLU A 167 -3.88 -18.31 11.47
C GLU A 167 -3.56 -18.86 10.08
N THR A 168 -3.06 -17.99 9.18
CA THR A 168 -2.63 -18.42 7.85
C THR A 168 -1.43 -19.36 7.94
N ALA A 169 -0.46 -19.05 8.80
CA ALA A 169 0.70 -19.90 9.02
C ALA A 169 0.30 -21.27 9.60
N GLU A 170 -0.68 -21.32 10.49
CA GLU A 170 -1.21 -22.56 11.06
C GLU A 170 -1.99 -23.37 10.02
N ALA A 171 -2.79 -22.71 9.16
CA ALA A 171 -3.44 -23.35 8.02
C ALA A 171 -2.42 -23.97 7.05
N ILE A 172 -1.26 -23.34 6.85
CA ILE A 172 -0.18 -23.90 6.02
C ILE A 172 0.50 -25.09 6.73
N ARG A 173 0.82 -24.96 8.02
CA ARG A 173 1.47 -26.02 8.82
C ARG A 173 0.61 -27.27 8.95
N SER A 174 -0.69 -27.11 9.19
CA SER A 174 -1.64 -28.22 9.28
C SER A 174 -1.75 -29.01 7.97
N ARG A 175 -1.41 -28.40 6.83
CA ARG A 175 -1.31 -29.05 5.51
C ARG A 175 0.10 -29.58 5.19
N GLY A 176 1.01 -29.59 6.16
CA GLY A 176 2.37 -30.12 6.04
C GLY A 176 3.40 -29.14 5.48
N GLY A 177 3.04 -27.87 5.26
CA GLY A 177 3.94 -26.82 4.81
C GLY A 177 4.77 -26.20 5.94
N GLN A 178 5.86 -25.53 5.58
CA GLN A 178 6.58 -24.63 6.48
C GLN A 178 6.14 -23.19 6.22
N CYS A 179 5.88 -22.42 7.28
CA CYS A 179 5.47 -21.03 7.16
C CYS A 179 6.14 -20.16 8.25
N ILE A 180 6.80 -19.09 7.79
CA ILE A 180 7.40 -18.05 8.62
C ILE A 180 6.54 -16.78 8.42
N PRO A 181 5.59 -16.49 9.32
CA PRO A 181 4.83 -15.24 9.23
C PRO A 181 5.74 -14.05 9.54
N VAL A 182 5.69 -13.02 8.68
CA VAL A 182 6.42 -11.77 8.87
C VAL A 182 5.45 -10.61 8.70
N CYS A 183 5.31 -9.79 9.73
CA CYS A 183 4.54 -8.56 9.64
C CYS A 183 5.39 -7.50 8.92
N VAL A 184 4.89 -7.00 7.79
CA VAL A 184 5.58 -6.00 6.97
C VAL A 184 4.57 -4.94 6.57
N ASN A 185 4.89 -3.68 6.85
CA ASN A 185 4.17 -2.56 6.26
C ASN A 185 4.64 -2.35 4.82
N HIS A 186 3.82 -2.78 3.86
CA HIS A 186 4.12 -2.63 2.44
C HIS A 186 4.03 -1.17 1.92
N GLU A 187 3.78 -0.19 2.79
CA GLU A 187 3.96 1.24 2.48
C GLU A 187 5.37 1.74 2.85
N ASN A 188 6.12 0.96 3.62
CA ASN A 188 7.44 1.32 4.14
C ASN A 188 8.56 0.56 3.42
N GLU A 189 9.39 1.29 2.69
CA GLU A 189 10.47 0.74 1.88
C GLU A 189 11.53 0.01 2.70
N SER A 190 11.85 0.52 3.90
CA SER A 190 12.87 -0.11 4.76
C SER A 190 12.40 -1.43 5.35
N GLU A 191 11.10 -1.57 5.64
CA GLU A 191 10.52 -2.85 6.08
C GLU A 191 10.48 -3.88 4.95
N ILE A 192 10.23 -3.44 3.70
CA ILE A 192 10.32 -4.30 2.52
C ILE A 192 11.77 -4.76 2.33
N GLU A 193 12.74 -3.85 2.41
CA GLU A 193 14.17 -4.20 2.31
C GLU A 193 14.58 -5.20 3.39
N ALA A 194 14.22 -4.93 4.65
CA ALA A 194 14.50 -5.81 5.79
C ALA A 194 13.88 -7.21 5.61
N LEU A 195 12.70 -7.33 4.99
CA LEU A 195 12.12 -8.63 4.63
C LEU A 195 13.03 -9.42 3.69
N PHE A 196 13.54 -8.80 2.62
CA PHE A 196 14.40 -9.48 1.65
C PHE A 196 15.81 -9.76 2.20
N GLU A 197 16.36 -8.89 3.04
CA GLU A 197 17.60 -9.17 3.78
C GLU A 197 17.44 -10.40 4.68
N ARG A 198 16.31 -10.49 5.40
CA ARG A 198 15.98 -11.65 6.22
C ARG A 198 15.86 -12.92 5.40
N ILE A 199 15.13 -12.89 4.27
CA ILE A 199 15.04 -14.03 3.33
C ILE A 199 16.43 -14.45 2.88
N THR A 200 17.27 -13.49 2.48
CA THR A 200 18.64 -13.76 2.03
C THR A 200 19.44 -14.49 3.09
N LYS A 201 19.37 -14.04 4.35
CA LYS A 201 20.10 -14.64 5.47
C LYS A 201 19.56 -16.02 5.87
N GLU A 202 18.24 -16.16 5.98
CA GLU A 202 17.60 -17.38 6.49
C GLU A 202 17.53 -18.50 5.45
N GLN A 203 17.52 -18.16 4.16
CA GLN A 203 17.35 -19.11 3.06
C GLN A 203 18.61 -19.25 2.19
N ASP A 204 19.77 -18.80 2.67
CA ASP A 204 21.05 -18.84 1.94
C ASP A 204 20.94 -18.24 0.53
N GLY A 205 20.31 -17.06 0.45
CA GLY A 205 20.07 -16.33 -0.79
C GLY A 205 19.05 -16.97 -1.74
N ARG A 206 18.34 -18.03 -1.32
CA ARG A 206 17.35 -18.70 -2.16
C ARG A 206 15.97 -18.04 -2.08
N LEU A 207 15.46 -17.63 -3.24
CA LEU A 207 14.06 -17.27 -3.45
C LEU A 207 13.59 -17.85 -4.79
N ASP A 208 12.57 -18.72 -4.76
CA ASP A 208 12.09 -19.41 -5.95
C ASP A 208 10.83 -18.76 -6.55
N ILE A 209 9.95 -18.21 -5.71
CA ILE A 209 8.67 -17.61 -6.13
C ILE A 209 8.43 -16.30 -5.37
N LEU A 210 8.07 -15.24 -6.07
CA LEU A 210 7.51 -14.01 -5.52
C LEU A 210 6.07 -13.85 -6.03
N VAL A 211 5.11 -13.65 -5.13
CA VAL A 211 3.72 -13.33 -5.48
C VAL A 211 3.38 -11.92 -5.00
N ASN A 212 3.33 -10.98 -5.93
CA ASN A 212 2.86 -9.62 -5.72
C ASN A 212 1.33 -9.58 -5.69
N ASN A 213 0.77 -9.77 -4.48
CA ASN A 213 -0.68 -9.81 -4.23
C ASN A 213 -1.19 -8.69 -3.28
N ALA A 214 -0.30 -8.05 -2.51
CA ALA A 214 -0.68 -7.04 -1.53
C ALA A 214 -1.54 -5.93 -2.18
N TYR A 215 -2.68 -5.60 -1.56
CA TYR A 215 -3.59 -4.60 -2.10
C TYR A 215 -4.29 -3.86 -0.96
N LYS A 216 -4.47 -2.55 -1.12
CA LYS A 216 -5.10 -1.64 -0.16
C LYS A 216 -6.19 -0.83 -0.87
N GLY A 217 -7.13 -0.28 -0.11
CA GLY A 217 -8.18 0.60 -0.64
C GLY A 217 -9.39 -0.12 -1.24
N VAL A 218 -9.59 -1.42 -0.97
CA VAL A 218 -10.82 -2.15 -1.42
C VAL A 218 -12.07 -1.48 -0.88
N GLU A 219 -12.10 -1.13 0.41
CA GLU A 219 -13.28 -0.52 1.04
C GLU A 219 -13.61 0.83 0.41
N ARG A 220 -12.62 1.72 0.28
CA ARG A 220 -12.79 3.03 -0.34
C ARG A 220 -13.17 2.93 -1.82
N LEU A 221 -12.62 1.94 -2.54
CA LEU A 221 -13.02 1.62 -3.91
C LEU A 221 -14.52 1.29 -3.99
N LEU A 222 -15.04 0.53 -3.02
CA LEU A 222 -16.46 0.16 -2.96
C LEU A 222 -17.34 1.36 -2.56
N MET A 223 -16.94 2.15 -1.56
CA MET A 223 -17.67 3.34 -1.12
C MET A 223 -17.76 4.44 -2.18
N THR A 224 -16.77 4.51 -3.07
CA THR A 224 -16.72 5.49 -4.17
C THR A 224 -17.25 4.93 -5.49
N SER A 225 -17.78 3.70 -5.48
CA SER A 225 -18.32 3.05 -6.67
C SER A 225 -19.41 3.88 -7.33
N GLY A 226 -19.26 4.15 -8.63
CA GLY A 226 -20.19 4.95 -9.43
C GLY A 226 -19.90 6.44 -9.43
N LYS A 227 -18.99 6.94 -8.58
CA LYS A 227 -18.52 8.33 -8.65
C LYS A 227 -17.45 8.48 -9.73
N PRO A 228 -17.49 9.55 -10.54
CA PRO A 228 -16.41 9.86 -11.47
C PRO A 228 -15.15 10.32 -10.71
N PHE A 229 -13.98 10.20 -11.35
CA PHE A 229 -12.70 10.42 -10.66
C PHE A 229 -12.49 11.85 -10.12
N TRP A 230 -13.16 12.87 -10.69
CA TRP A 230 -13.08 14.26 -10.24
C TRP A 230 -13.95 14.55 -9.00
N GLU A 231 -14.77 13.60 -8.56
CA GLU A 231 -15.60 13.69 -7.34
C GLU A 231 -15.05 12.85 -6.18
N VAL A 232 -13.84 12.31 -6.36
CA VAL A 232 -13.14 11.51 -5.35
C VAL A 232 -11.83 12.18 -5.01
N GLU A 233 -11.48 12.16 -3.73
CA GLU A 233 -10.23 12.76 -3.26
C GLU A 233 -8.99 12.13 -3.94
N PRO A 234 -8.00 12.95 -4.37
CA PRO A 234 -6.84 12.46 -5.11
C PRO A 234 -5.99 11.41 -4.38
N ASP A 235 -5.96 11.44 -3.05
CA ASP A 235 -5.20 10.51 -2.20
C ASP A 235 -5.68 9.04 -2.34
N MET A 236 -6.90 8.81 -2.85
CA MET A 236 -7.36 7.47 -3.20
C MET A 236 -6.42 6.79 -4.22
N PHE A 237 -5.81 7.57 -5.12
CA PHE A 237 -4.85 7.02 -6.07
C PHE A 237 -3.65 6.41 -5.34
N ASP A 238 -3.10 7.13 -4.37
CA ASP A 238 -1.95 6.67 -3.58
C ASP A 238 -2.34 5.53 -2.65
N GLU A 239 -3.52 5.57 -2.03
CA GLU A 239 -4.02 4.49 -1.18
C GLU A 239 -4.05 3.14 -1.92
N ILE A 240 -4.47 3.14 -3.19
CA ILE A 240 -4.55 1.95 -4.02
C ILE A 240 -3.18 1.59 -4.60
N ASN A 241 -2.50 2.55 -5.22
CA ASN A 241 -1.33 2.30 -6.06
C ASN A 241 0.01 2.38 -5.30
N ASN A 242 0.04 2.82 -4.04
CA ASN A 242 1.26 2.68 -3.23
C ASN A 242 1.49 1.20 -2.88
N VAL A 243 0.55 0.56 -2.20
CA VAL A 243 0.65 -0.87 -1.83
C VAL A 243 0.45 -1.80 -3.02
N GLY A 244 -0.55 -1.52 -3.87
CA GLY A 244 -0.99 -2.40 -4.96
C GLY A 244 -0.27 -2.21 -6.29
N LEU A 245 0.71 -1.31 -6.37
CA LEU A 245 1.52 -1.11 -7.57
C LEU A 245 2.99 -0.78 -7.23
N ARG A 246 3.25 0.32 -6.51
CA ARG A 246 4.62 0.77 -6.21
C ARG A 246 5.39 -0.29 -5.42
N ASN A 247 4.83 -0.80 -4.33
CA ASN A 247 5.42 -1.88 -3.54
C ASN A 247 5.71 -3.15 -4.37
N HIS A 248 4.88 -3.49 -5.36
CA HIS A 248 5.14 -4.64 -6.23
C HIS A 248 6.43 -4.49 -7.05
N TYR A 249 6.76 -3.26 -7.45
CA TYR A 249 8.04 -2.97 -8.10
C TYR A 249 9.21 -3.15 -7.14
N TYR A 250 9.12 -2.62 -5.91
CA TYR A 250 10.16 -2.81 -4.89
C TYR A 250 10.43 -4.30 -4.61
N CYS A 251 9.35 -5.07 -4.35
CA CYS A 251 9.46 -6.51 -4.14
C CYS A 251 10.08 -7.21 -5.36
N ALA A 252 9.68 -6.85 -6.58
CA ALA A 252 10.24 -7.44 -7.80
C ALA A 252 11.74 -7.13 -7.97
N VAL A 253 12.18 -5.91 -7.64
CA VAL A 253 13.61 -5.53 -7.67
C VAL A 253 14.42 -6.40 -6.71
N TYR A 254 13.99 -6.51 -5.45
CA TYR A 254 14.72 -7.31 -4.45
C TYR A 254 14.67 -8.81 -4.76
N ALA A 255 13.52 -9.34 -5.21
CA ALA A 255 13.42 -10.73 -5.63
C ALA A 255 14.31 -11.05 -6.84
N ALA A 256 14.34 -10.17 -7.84
CA ALA A 256 15.20 -10.34 -9.02
C ALA A 256 16.69 -10.42 -8.64
N ARG A 257 17.15 -9.64 -7.64
CA ARG A 257 18.53 -9.71 -7.12
C ARG A 257 18.90 -11.10 -6.58
N LEU A 258 17.93 -11.84 -6.05
CA LEU A 258 18.12 -13.22 -5.54
C LEU A 258 17.91 -14.29 -6.63
N MET A 259 16.97 -14.08 -7.54
CA MET A 259 16.62 -15.05 -8.59
C MET A 259 17.61 -15.05 -9.77
N VAL A 260 18.12 -13.87 -10.17
CA VAL A 260 19.00 -13.71 -11.35
C VAL A 260 20.31 -14.50 -11.24
N PRO A 261 21.07 -14.45 -10.11
CA PRO A 261 22.29 -15.24 -9.96
C PRO A 261 22.03 -16.75 -10.04
N ARG A 262 20.87 -17.20 -9.56
CA ARG A 262 20.46 -18.62 -9.55
C ARG A 262 19.91 -19.10 -10.89
N LYS A 263 19.63 -18.19 -11.81
CA LYS A 263 19.02 -18.44 -13.13
C LYS A 263 17.70 -19.24 -13.05
N GLN A 264 16.93 -18.99 -12.01
CA GLN A 264 15.66 -19.67 -11.75
C GLN A 264 14.79 -18.76 -10.88
N GLY A 265 13.50 -18.68 -11.22
CA GLY A 265 12.53 -18.00 -10.38
C GLY A 265 11.22 -17.71 -11.11
N LEU A 266 10.18 -17.42 -10.35
CA LEU A 266 8.87 -16.99 -10.84
C LEU A 266 8.40 -15.75 -10.08
N ILE A 267 8.21 -14.64 -10.79
CA ILE A 267 7.56 -13.43 -10.28
C ILE A 267 6.12 -13.39 -10.82
N VAL A 268 5.14 -13.29 -9.92
CA VAL A 268 3.72 -13.24 -10.26
C VAL A 268 3.15 -11.90 -9.82
N PHE A 269 2.55 -11.16 -10.74
CA PHE A 269 1.76 -9.97 -10.44
C PHE A 269 0.27 -10.31 -10.50
N ILE A 270 -0.46 -10.10 -9.40
CA ILE A 270 -1.91 -10.31 -9.39
C ILE A 270 -2.62 -9.11 -10.02
N SER A 271 -3.21 -9.34 -11.18
CA SER A 271 -3.93 -8.33 -11.96
C SER A 271 -5.37 -8.74 -12.24
N SER A 272 -6.05 -8.04 -13.14
CA SER A 272 -7.45 -8.29 -13.48
C SER A 272 -7.82 -7.70 -14.85
N PRO A 273 -9.04 -8.00 -15.36
CA PRO A 273 -9.58 -7.35 -16.54
C PRO A 273 -9.63 -5.81 -16.48
N GLY A 274 -9.48 -5.21 -15.29
CA GLY A 274 -9.33 -3.77 -15.13
C GLY A 274 -8.10 -3.18 -15.85
N GLY A 275 -7.08 -3.99 -16.15
CA GLY A 275 -5.94 -3.54 -16.96
C GLY A 275 -6.31 -3.22 -18.42
N LEU A 276 -7.27 -3.98 -18.97
CA LEU A 276 -7.71 -3.82 -20.37
C LEU A 276 -8.85 -2.83 -20.54
N ARG A 277 -9.75 -2.71 -19.56
CA ARG A 277 -10.95 -1.86 -19.66
C ARG A 277 -11.24 -1.12 -18.37
N TYR A 278 -12.07 -0.09 -18.47
CA TYR A 278 -12.60 0.58 -17.28
C TYR A 278 -13.33 -0.42 -16.38
N LEU A 279 -12.88 -0.53 -15.13
CA LEU A 279 -13.46 -1.35 -14.08
C LEU A 279 -13.28 -0.66 -12.74
N PHE A 280 -14.37 -0.54 -11.98
CA PHE A 280 -14.47 0.20 -10.71
C PHE A 280 -14.21 1.71 -10.83
N ASN A 281 -12.94 2.12 -10.96
CA ASN A 281 -12.56 3.51 -11.10
C ASN A 281 -11.22 3.68 -11.85
N VAL A 282 -10.78 4.92 -12.04
CA VAL A 282 -9.53 5.25 -12.74
C VAL A 282 -8.31 4.68 -12.00
N ALA A 283 -8.20 4.88 -10.68
CA ALA A 283 -7.05 4.44 -9.88
C ALA A 283 -6.82 2.92 -9.97
N TYR A 284 -7.89 2.14 -9.86
CA TYR A 284 -7.86 0.68 -10.00
C TYR A 284 -7.42 0.23 -11.40
N GLY A 285 -8.05 0.79 -12.44
CA GLY A 285 -7.76 0.41 -13.82
C GLY A 285 -6.32 0.74 -14.22
N VAL A 286 -5.82 1.92 -13.82
CA VAL A 286 -4.41 2.31 -14.02
C VAL A 286 -3.48 1.37 -13.27
N GLY A 287 -3.77 1.06 -11.99
CA GLY A 287 -2.98 0.14 -11.19
C GLY A 287 -2.85 -1.24 -11.83
N LYS A 288 -3.98 -1.84 -12.26
CA LYS A 288 -3.97 -3.16 -12.89
C LYS A 288 -3.32 -3.17 -14.28
N ALA A 289 -3.52 -2.12 -15.08
CA ALA A 289 -2.82 -1.97 -16.36
C ALA A 289 -1.29 -1.87 -16.15
N ALA A 290 -0.86 -1.15 -15.12
CA ALA A 290 0.54 -1.03 -14.76
C ALA A 290 1.12 -2.35 -14.23
N CYS A 291 0.37 -3.15 -13.46
CA CYS A 291 0.80 -4.51 -13.08
C CYS A 291 0.99 -5.42 -14.29
N ASP A 292 0.07 -5.41 -15.26
CA ASP A 292 0.21 -6.18 -16.51
C ASP A 292 1.46 -5.75 -17.29
N ARG A 293 1.67 -4.45 -17.40
CA ARG A 293 2.85 -3.89 -18.07
C ARG A 293 4.14 -4.26 -17.33
N MET A 294 4.14 -4.19 -16.01
CA MET A 294 5.29 -4.54 -15.18
C MET A 294 5.68 -6.01 -15.36
N ALA A 295 4.71 -6.93 -15.39
CA ALA A 295 4.97 -8.33 -15.70
C ALA A 295 5.60 -8.52 -17.09
N SER A 296 5.07 -7.84 -18.11
CA SER A 296 5.59 -7.88 -19.48
C SER A 296 7.03 -7.37 -19.56
N ASP A 297 7.31 -6.19 -19.00
CA ASP A 297 8.61 -5.54 -19.14
C ASP A 297 9.69 -6.22 -18.29
N THR A 298 9.36 -6.61 -17.05
CA THR A 298 10.30 -7.40 -16.23
C THR A 298 10.62 -8.75 -16.86
N ALA A 299 9.67 -9.39 -17.55
CA ALA A 299 9.93 -10.63 -18.29
C ALA A 299 10.93 -10.45 -19.44
N VAL A 300 10.96 -9.29 -20.09
CA VAL A 300 11.96 -9.00 -21.14
C VAL A 300 13.36 -9.01 -20.55
N GLU A 301 13.57 -8.30 -19.44
CA GLU A 301 14.89 -8.20 -18.80
C GLU A 301 15.34 -9.53 -18.17
N LEU A 302 14.41 -10.26 -17.56
CA LEU A 302 14.65 -11.51 -16.84
C LEU A 302 14.82 -12.73 -17.75
N ARG A 303 14.38 -12.66 -19.02
CA ARG A 303 14.39 -13.79 -19.96
C ARG A 303 15.76 -14.44 -20.12
N LYS A 304 16.82 -13.64 -20.28
CA LYS A 304 18.20 -14.13 -20.45
C LYS A 304 18.75 -14.82 -19.20
N HIS A 305 18.07 -14.65 -18.07
CA HIS A 305 18.41 -15.25 -16.78
C HIS A 305 17.49 -16.42 -16.42
N ASN A 306 16.61 -16.89 -17.31
CA ASN A 306 15.69 -18.01 -17.01
C ASN A 306 14.85 -17.77 -15.74
N VAL A 307 14.45 -16.52 -15.53
CA VAL A 307 13.49 -16.12 -14.51
C VAL A 307 12.20 -15.70 -15.23
N ALA A 308 11.08 -16.30 -14.85
CA ALA A 308 9.78 -16.00 -15.43
C ALA A 308 9.10 -14.86 -14.68
N SER A 309 8.42 -13.99 -15.42
CA SER A 309 7.56 -12.96 -14.84
C SER A 309 6.21 -12.98 -15.55
N ILE A 310 5.11 -13.06 -14.80
CA ILE A 310 3.76 -13.23 -15.36
C ILE A 310 2.76 -12.29 -14.70
N SER A 311 1.72 -11.94 -15.44
CA SER A 311 0.52 -11.35 -14.87
C SER A 311 -0.52 -12.45 -14.71
N LEU A 312 -0.93 -12.75 -13.47
CA LEU A 312 -1.97 -13.74 -13.20
C LEU A 312 -3.30 -13.04 -12.97
N TRP A 313 -4.34 -13.52 -13.64
CA TRP A 313 -5.70 -13.01 -13.54
C TRP A 313 -6.61 -14.06 -12.90
N PRO A 314 -6.85 -13.95 -11.59
CA PRO A 314 -7.96 -14.60 -10.92
C PRO A 314 -9.31 -14.27 -11.58
N ALA A 315 -10.25 -15.22 -11.59
CA ALA A 315 -11.66 -14.95 -11.88
C ALA A 315 -12.33 -14.21 -10.70
N GLY A 316 -13.66 -14.19 -10.64
CA GLY A 316 -14.36 -13.62 -9.47
C GLY A 316 -14.02 -14.42 -8.22
N VAL A 317 -13.11 -13.90 -7.38
CA VAL A 317 -12.66 -14.55 -6.14
C VAL A 317 -13.61 -14.23 -5.01
N GLY A 318 -14.12 -15.27 -4.33
CA GLY A 318 -14.77 -15.10 -3.03
C GLY A 318 -13.73 -14.92 -1.94
N THR A 319 -13.31 -13.68 -1.65
CA THR A 319 -12.36 -13.41 -0.56
C THR A 319 -13.09 -13.21 0.78
N ASP A 320 -12.49 -13.72 1.86
CA ASP A 320 -13.01 -13.65 3.24
C ASP A 320 -13.27 -12.21 3.74
N THR A 321 -12.62 -11.21 3.13
CA THR A 321 -12.77 -9.76 3.44
C THR A 321 -14.17 -9.20 3.16
N ILE A 322 -15.10 -10.03 2.69
CA ILE A 322 -16.42 -9.64 2.23
C ILE A 322 -17.47 -10.27 3.14
N GLN A 323 -17.33 -10.02 4.45
CA GLN A 323 -18.44 -10.23 5.38
C GLN A 323 -19.43 -9.05 5.28
N ALA A 324 -20.70 -9.37 5.45
CA ALA A 324 -21.86 -8.59 5.06
C ALA A 324 -21.89 -7.17 5.68
N SER A 325 -21.65 -6.16 4.85
CA SER A 325 -22.09 -4.78 5.09
C SER A 325 -22.91 -4.33 3.87
N GLU A 326 -23.81 -3.36 4.03
CA GLU A 326 -24.61 -2.82 2.91
C GLU A 326 -23.74 -2.27 1.77
N TYR A 327 -22.49 -1.87 2.08
CA TYR A 327 -21.47 -1.43 1.12
C TYR A 327 -20.94 -2.55 0.20
N ASN A 328 -21.12 -3.83 0.58
CA ASN A 328 -20.67 -4.98 -0.21
C ASN A 328 -21.67 -5.40 -1.31
N ALA A 329 -22.84 -4.76 -1.40
CA ALA A 329 -23.87 -5.11 -2.39
C ALA A 329 -23.38 -4.97 -3.84
N GLY A 330 -22.53 -3.97 -4.14
CA GLY A 330 -21.97 -3.77 -5.47
C GLY A 330 -20.98 -4.86 -5.89
N PHE A 331 -20.10 -5.28 -4.98
CA PHE A 331 -19.16 -6.37 -5.21
C PHE A 331 -19.88 -7.73 -5.27
N LEU A 332 -20.86 -7.96 -4.39
CA LEU A 332 -21.69 -9.17 -4.42
C LEU A 332 -22.48 -9.26 -5.74
N LYS A 333 -23.04 -8.17 -6.25
CA LYS A 333 -23.65 -8.13 -7.59
C LYS A 333 -22.64 -8.43 -8.71
N MET A 334 -21.38 -8.03 -8.55
CA MET A 334 -20.31 -8.39 -9.50
C MET A 334 -19.98 -9.88 -9.43
N LEU A 335 -19.84 -10.46 -8.24
CA LEU A 335 -19.63 -11.89 -8.05
C LEU A 335 -20.82 -12.73 -8.56
N GLN A 336 -22.05 -12.27 -8.39
CA GLN A 336 -23.27 -12.93 -8.91
C GLN A 336 -23.27 -13.07 -10.44
N LYS A 337 -22.43 -12.32 -11.16
CA LYS A 337 -22.26 -12.48 -12.60
C LYS A 337 -21.46 -13.72 -12.98
N PHE A 338 -20.73 -14.31 -12.03
CA PHE A 338 -19.98 -15.54 -12.20
C PHE A 338 -20.85 -16.68 -11.70
N ASP A 339 -21.25 -17.58 -12.60
CA ASP A 339 -22.02 -18.78 -12.22
C ASP A 339 -21.21 -19.69 -11.30
N LYS A 340 -19.89 -19.67 -11.47
CA LYS A 340 -18.90 -20.39 -10.67
C LYS A 340 -17.75 -19.44 -10.35
N PRO A 341 -17.81 -18.67 -9.24
CA PRO A 341 -16.65 -17.92 -8.76
C PRO A 341 -15.53 -18.90 -8.37
N GLU A 342 -14.29 -18.42 -8.34
CA GLU A 342 -13.17 -19.24 -7.86
C GLU A 342 -12.94 -19.05 -6.37
N SER A 343 -12.45 -20.10 -5.72
CA SER A 343 -11.98 -20.04 -4.35
C SER A 343 -10.72 -19.17 -4.26
N ALA A 344 -10.48 -18.59 -3.08
CA ALA A 344 -9.21 -17.91 -2.81
C ALA A 344 -7.99 -18.85 -2.92
N GLU A 345 -8.19 -20.17 -2.76
CA GLU A 345 -7.13 -21.18 -2.87
C GLU A 345 -6.73 -21.48 -4.32
N TYR A 346 -7.65 -21.30 -5.28
CA TYR A 346 -7.42 -21.69 -6.66
C TYR A 346 -6.25 -20.95 -7.32
N ALA A 347 -6.12 -19.65 -7.07
CA ALA A 347 -4.98 -18.88 -7.56
C ALA A 347 -3.65 -19.45 -7.03
N GLY A 348 -3.62 -19.89 -5.77
CA GLY A 348 -2.47 -20.56 -5.16
C GLY A 348 -2.14 -21.90 -5.84
N LEU A 349 -3.16 -22.73 -6.13
CA LEU A 349 -3.00 -23.99 -6.86
C LEU A 349 -2.41 -23.77 -8.26
N ILE A 350 -2.90 -22.76 -8.98
CA ILE A 350 -2.41 -22.43 -10.33
C ILE A 350 -0.96 -21.94 -10.28
N ILE A 351 -0.59 -21.10 -9.30
CA ILE A 351 0.80 -20.65 -9.11
C ILE A 351 1.71 -21.83 -8.78
N ALA A 352 1.28 -22.75 -7.89
CA ALA A 352 2.05 -23.93 -7.53
C ALA A 352 2.29 -24.85 -8.74
N HIS A 353 1.30 -25.02 -9.61
CA HIS A 353 1.45 -25.78 -10.85
C HIS A 353 2.34 -25.07 -11.87
N LEU A 354 2.22 -23.74 -12.01
CA LEU A 354 3.10 -22.92 -12.85
C LEU A 354 4.57 -23.06 -12.43
N ALA A 355 4.87 -22.97 -11.14
CA ALA A 355 6.23 -23.07 -10.62
C ALA A 355 6.90 -24.42 -10.90
N GLN A 356 6.11 -25.48 -11.09
CA GLN A 356 6.59 -26.83 -11.41
C GLN A 356 6.56 -27.14 -12.91
N ASN A 357 6.00 -26.25 -13.73
CA ASN A 357 5.82 -26.48 -15.16
C ASN A 357 7.19 -26.40 -15.89
N PRO A 358 7.66 -27.48 -16.55
CA PRO A 358 8.94 -27.46 -17.27
C PRO A 358 9.00 -26.42 -18.39
N SER A 359 7.83 -26.02 -18.91
CA SER A 359 7.66 -25.01 -19.95
C SER A 359 7.30 -23.64 -19.38
N LEU A 360 7.56 -23.35 -18.10
CA LEU A 360 7.19 -22.09 -17.43
C LEU A 360 7.55 -20.83 -18.25
N MET A 361 8.74 -20.81 -18.87
CA MET A 361 9.19 -19.66 -19.67
C MET A 361 8.30 -19.34 -20.88
N GLN A 362 7.45 -20.26 -21.34
CA GLN A 362 6.46 -19.98 -22.39
C GLN A 362 5.36 -19.01 -21.93
N TYR A 363 5.16 -18.88 -20.61
CA TYR A 363 4.21 -17.96 -20.00
C TYR A 363 4.85 -16.62 -19.63
N SER A 364 6.18 -16.53 -19.57
CA SER A 364 6.90 -15.31 -19.19
C SER A 364 6.54 -14.14 -20.12
N GLY A 365 6.09 -13.04 -19.52
CA GLY A 365 5.61 -11.81 -20.17
C GLY A 365 4.15 -11.84 -20.59
N LYS A 366 3.38 -12.89 -20.25
CA LYS A 366 1.99 -13.04 -20.65
C LYS A 366 1.03 -12.81 -19.49
N ILE A 367 -0.19 -12.43 -19.85
CA ILE A 367 -1.36 -12.56 -18.99
C ILE A 367 -1.79 -14.03 -18.99
N VAL A 368 -1.89 -14.62 -17.80
CA VAL A 368 -2.35 -15.99 -17.56
C VAL A 368 -3.62 -15.90 -16.73
N THR A 369 -4.75 -16.33 -17.29
CA THR A 369 -5.99 -16.44 -16.52
C THR A 369 -6.00 -17.78 -15.80
N THR A 370 -6.41 -17.80 -14.52
CA THR A 370 -6.54 -19.03 -13.72
C THR A 370 -7.47 -20.04 -14.40
N ALA A 371 -8.59 -19.57 -14.95
CA ALA A 371 -9.57 -20.40 -15.64
C ALA A 371 -9.05 -21.01 -16.96
N ASP A 372 -8.28 -20.29 -17.79
CA ASP A 372 -7.70 -20.90 -19.01
C ASP A 372 -6.58 -21.86 -18.67
N TYR A 373 -5.71 -21.50 -17.72
CA TYR A 373 -4.59 -22.34 -17.33
C TYR A 373 -5.08 -23.65 -16.73
N GLY A 374 -5.99 -23.59 -15.75
CA GLY A 374 -6.53 -24.80 -15.11
C GLY A 374 -7.30 -25.68 -16.09
N ALA A 375 -8.10 -25.11 -16.99
CA ALA A 375 -8.76 -25.90 -18.04
C ALA A 375 -7.75 -26.60 -18.98
N THR A 376 -6.63 -25.94 -19.30
CA THR A 376 -5.59 -26.49 -20.20
C THR A 376 -4.86 -27.67 -19.55
N TYR A 377 -4.64 -27.62 -18.24
CA TYR A 377 -3.91 -28.66 -17.49
C TYR A 377 -4.83 -29.57 -16.66
N SER A 378 -6.14 -29.49 -16.87
CA SER A 378 -7.15 -30.27 -16.13
C SER A 378 -7.05 -30.15 -14.60
N ILE A 379 -6.83 -28.92 -14.13
CA ILE A 379 -6.75 -28.57 -12.70
C ILE A 379 -8.08 -27.94 -12.28
N PRO A 380 -8.97 -28.67 -11.59
CA PRO A 380 -10.18 -28.08 -11.02
C PRO A 380 -9.85 -27.25 -9.77
N ASP A 381 -10.80 -26.43 -9.35
CA ASP A 381 -10.81 -25.78 -8.04
C ASP A 381 -11.03 -26.82 -6.92
N ILE A 382 -10.91 -26.39 -5.66
CA ILE A 382 -10.98 -27.23 -4.46
C ILE A 382 -12.33 -27.97 -4.31
N ASP A 383 -13.39 -27.48 -4.96
CA ASP A 383 -14.71 -28.09 -5.00
C ASP A 383 -14.88 -29.09 -6.17
N GLY A 384 -13.83 -29.32 -6.95
CA GLY A 384 -13.83 -30.19 -8.13
C GLY A 384 -14.40 -29.53 -9.39
N GLN A 385 -14.80 -28.26 -9.35
CA GLN A 385 -15.36 -27.54 -10.48
C GLN A 385 -14.33 -26.63 -11.16
N TYR A 386 -14.59 -26.27 -12.41
CA TYR A 386 -13.81 -25.25 -13.11
C TYR A 386 -14.44 -23.88 -12.92
N PRO A 387 -13.66 -22.85 -12.54
CA PRO A 387 -14.16 -21.49 -12.46
C PRO A 387 -14.65 -20.96 -13.80
N THR A 388 -15.54 -19.99 -13.72
CA THR A 388 -16.10 -19.32 -14.89
C THR A 388 -14.98 -18.69 -15.74
N ASN A 389 -14.92 -19.08 -17.01
CA ASN A 389 -13.95 -18.52 -17.94
C ASN A 389 -14.42 -17.19 -18.50
N ILE A 390 -13.74 -16.11 -18.12
CA ILE A 390 -14.06 -14.72 -18.52
C ILE A 390 -13.88 -14.44 -20.02
N ARG A 391 -13.24 -15.34 -20.78
CA ARG A 391 -13.12 -15.25 -22.24
C ARG A 391 -14.16 -16.08 -22.98
N SER A 392 -14.96 -16.89 -22.28
CA SER A 392 -15.99 -17.69 -22.93
C SER A 392 -17.07 -16.80 -23.55
N PHE A 393 -17.50 -17.14 -24.76
CA PHE A 393 -18.57 -16.39 -25.44
C PHE A 393 -19.86 -16.40 -24.64
N SER A 394 -20.19 -17.53 -24.01
CA SER A 394 -21.37 -17.66 -23.13
C SER A 394 -21.33 -16.63 -22.00
N PHE A 395 -20.20 -16.49 -21.29
CA PHE A 395 -20.03 -15.50 -20.23
C PHE A 395 -20.13 -14.06 -20.77
N LEU A 396 -19.45 -13.76 -21.88
CA LEU A 396 -19.43 -12.40 -22.44
C LEU A 396 -20.81 -11.95 -22.92
N ILE A 397 -21.55 -12.83 -23.60
CA ILE A 397 -22.90 -12.52 -24.10
C ILE A 397 -23.91 -12.36 -22.96
N LYS A 398 -23.74 -13.11 -21.87
CA LYS A 398 -24.53 -12.92 -20.64
C LYS A 398 -24.41 -11.51 -20.05
N GLN A 399 -23.29 -10.82 -20.28
CA GLN A 399 -23.10 -9.44 -19.83
C GLN A 399 -23.80 -8.39 -20.70
N VAL A 400 -24.30 -8.77 -21.89
CA VAL A 400 -25.00 -7.87 -22.82
C VAL A 400 -26.51 -8.06 -22.61
N PRO A 401 -27.23 -7.09 -22.00
CA PRO A 401 -28.62 -7.32 -21.59
C PRO A 401 -29.54 -7.78 -22.72
N SER A 402 -29.39 -7.19 -23.92
CA SER A 402 -30.19 -7.52 -25.11
C SER A 402 -29.92 -8.90 -25.70
N LEU A 403 -28.77 -9.52 -25.39
CA LEU A 403 -28.35 -10.81 -25.95
C LEU A 403 -28.20 -11.91 -24.88
N SER A 404 -28.47 -11.59 -23.62
CA SER A 404 -28.24 -12.49 -22.47
C SER A 404 -28.92 -13.86 -22.61
N TRP A 405 -30.10 -13.92 -23.24
CA TRP A 405 -30.84 -15.15 -23.51
C TRP A 405 -30.08 -16.15 -24.40
N LEU A 406 -29.16 -15.69 -25.25
CA LEU A 406 -28.33 -16.55 -26.11
C LEU A 406 -27.26 -17.30 -25.32
N SER A 407 -26.89 -16.84 -24.11
CA SER A 407 -25.79 -17.43 -23.34
C SER A 407 -26.00 -18.91 -23.02
N GLY A 408 -27.25 -19.35 -22.81
CA GLY A 408 -27.60 -20.75 -22.56
C GLY A 408 -27.46 -21.67 -23.78
N TRP A 409 -27.37 -21.10 -24.99
CA TRP A 409 -27.25 -21.84 -26.26
C TRP A 409 -25.80 -21.93 -26.75
N ILE A 410 -24.89 -21.18 -26.14
CA ILE A 410 -23.49 -21.09 -26.58
C ILE A 410 -22.63 -21.99 -25.69
N PRO A 411 -21.90 -22.95 -26.27
CA PRO A 411 -21.02 -23.81 -25.49
C PRO A 411 -19.94 -23.01 -24.74
N GLY A 412 -19.75 -23.32 -23.45
CA GLY A 412 -18.77 -22.62 -22.60
C GLY A 412 -17.30 -22.82 -23.01
N PHE A 413 -17.00 -23.81 -23.86
CA PHE A 413 -15.66 -24.05 -24.39
C PHE A 413 -15.27 -23.08 -25.52
N LEU A 414 -16.24 -22.41 -26.16
CA LEU A 414 -15.97 -21.41 -27.18
C LEU A 414 -15.47 -20.14 -26.51
N LYS A 415 -14.23 -19.75 -26.80
CA LYS A 415 -13.54 -18.62 -26.19
C LYS A 415 -13.15 -17.59 -27.23
N VAL A 416 -13.20 -16.32 -26.85
CA VAL A 416 -12.63 -15.22 -27.63
C VAL A 416 -11.11 -15.42 -27.69
N PRO A 417 -10.46 -15.44 -28.87
CA PRO A 417 -8.99 -15.54 -28.96
C PRO A 417 -8.29 -14.37 -28.25
N TYR A 418 -7.10 -14.59 -27.69
CA TYR A 418 -6.38 -13.55 -26.93
C TYR A 418 -6.11 -12.28 -27.76
N TRP A 419 -5.79 -12.41 -29.05
CA TRP A 419 -5.55 -11.26 -29.92
C TRP A 419 -6.79 -10.38 -30.11
N LEU A 420 -7.98 -11.00 -30.21
CA LEU A 420 -9.25 -10.28 -30.35
C LEU A 420 -9.62 -9.61 -29.03
N TRP A 421 -9.38 -10.30 -27.91
CA TRP A 421 -9.62 -9.75 -26.58
C TRP A 421 -8.71 -8.56 -26.25
N HIS A 422 -7.45 -8.61 -26.72
CA HIS A 422 -6.52 -7.49 -26.64
C HIS A 422 -6.96 -6.30 -27.50
N GLN A 423 -7.39 -6.53 -28.75
CA GLN A 423 -7.86 -5.45 -29.64
C GLN A 423 -9.09 -4.72 -29.09
N ALA A 424 -9.96 -5.41 -28.33
CA ALA A 424 -11.11 -4.78 -27.70
C ALA A 424 -10.77 -3.70 -26.66
N SER A 425 -9.50 -3.56 -26.25
CA SER A 425 -9.04 -2.55 -25.31
C SER A 425 -8.75 -1.17 -25.94
N ASN A 426 -8.62 -1.06 -27.27
CA ASN A 426 -8.35 0.19 -28.01
C ASN A 426 -7.29 1.12 -27.38
N LYS A 427 -6.30 0.56 -26.69
CA LYS A 427 -5.12 1.27 -26.20
C LYS A 427 -3.99 0.94 -27.16
N PHE A 428 -3.76 1.86 -28.09
CA PHE A 428 -2.83 1.83 -29.24
C PHE A 428 -3.38 1.18 -30.51
#